data_AF-A0A316DRB5-F1
#
_entry.id   AF-A0A316DRB5-F1
#
_cell.length_a   1.000
_cell.length_b   1.000
_cell.length_c   1.000
_cell.angle_alpha   90.00
_cell.angle_beta   90.00
_cell.angle_gamma   90.00
#
_symmetry.space_group_name_H-M   'P 1'
#
loop_
_entity.id
_entity.type
_entity.pdbx_description
1 polymer ?
#
loop_
_entity_poly.entity_id
_entity_poly.type
_entity_poly.pdbx_seq_one_letter_code
_entity_poly.pdbx_strand_id
1 'polypeptide(L)'
;MAKEKTLPNFPNRAAEELYWAGRQLIKTLTIAIALAITMFIAQFFNGVLTLLIGFIGFILVLATGTYTVGHFVRYFVYRSRHQ
;
A
#
# COMPACT_ATOMS: atom_id res chain seq x y z
N MET A 1 -18.94 -13.51 -14.30
CA MET A 1 -18.94 -12.06 -14.64
C MET A 1 -18.09 -11.34 -13.61
N ALA A 2 -16.91 -10.85 -14.00
CA ALA A 2 -16.14 -9.97 -13.11
C ALA A 2 -16.96 -8.70 -12.91
N LYS A 3 -17.37 -8.42 -11.67
CA LYS A 3 -18.02 -7.16 -11.31
C LYS A 3 -17.09 -6.04 -11.79
N GLU A 4 -17.48 -5.30 -12.83
CA GLU A 4 -16.80 -4.06 -13.18
C GLU A 4 -16.78 -3.23 -11.89
N LYS A 5 -15.56 -2.99 -11.38
CA LYS A 5 -15.37 -2.11 -10.24
C LYS A 5 -15.76 -0.74 -10.76
N THR A 6 -17.01 -0.35 -10.52
CA THR A 6 -17.47 1.03 -10.69
C THR A 6 -16.46 1.91 -9.98
N LEU A 7 -15.64 2.61 -10.77
CA LEU A 7 -14.72 3.60 -10.25
C LEU A 7 -15.60 4.62 -9.51
N PRO A 8 -15.28 4.99 -8.25
CA PRO A 8 -16.04 6.01 -7.55
C PRO A 8 -16.04 7.27 -8.42
N ASN A 9 -17.20 7.88 -8.61
CA ASN A 9 -17.26 9.13 -9.36
C ASN A 9 -16.69 10.23 -8.45
N PHE A 10 -15.45 10.65 -8.70
CA PHE A 10 -14.76 11.62 -7.86
C PHE A 10 -15.14 13.05 -8.25
N PRO A 11 -15.43 13.94 -7.28
CA PRO A 11 -15.79 15.32 -7.56
C PRO A 11 -14.63 16.15 -8.12
N ASN A 12 -13.38 15.77 -7.80
CA ASN A 12 -12.16 16.45 -8.24
C ASN A 12 -10.95 15.49 -8.16
N ARG A 13 -9.82 15.85 -8.80
CA ARG A 13 -8.61 15.02 -8.84
C ARG A 13 -7.96 14.87 -7.48
N ALA A 14 -8.04 15.89 -6.61
CA ALA A 14 -7.58 15.75 -5.23
C ALA A 14 -8.36 14.64 -4.48
N ALA A 15 -9.69 14.57 -4.59
CA ALA A 15 -10.48 13.53 -3.95
C ALA A 15 -10.15 12.14 -4.48
N GLU A 16 -9.90 12.02 -5.79
CA GLU A 16 -9.40 10.78 -6.40
C GLU A 16 -8.06 10.34 -5.79
N GLU A 17 -7.05 11.22 -5.79
CA GLU A 17 -5.73 10.90 -5.28
C GLU A 17 -5.74 10.57 -3.78
N LEU A 18 -6.60 11.24 -2.99
CA LEU A 18 -6.76 10.94 -1.56
C LEU A 18 -7.35 9.54 -1.34
N TYR A 19 -8.37 9.17 -2.12
CA TYR A 19 -8.95 7.82 -2.05
C TYR A 19 -7.91 6.75 -2.38
N TRP A 20 -7.14 6.96 -3.46
CA TRP A 20 -6.09 6.02 -3.84
C TRP A 20 -4.95 5.99 -2.82
N ALA A 21 -4.54 7.12 -2.26
CA ALA A 21 -3.57 7.19 -1.16
C ALA A 21 -4.04 6.38 0.04
N GLY A 22 -5.29 6.57 0.49
CA GLY A 22 -5.87 5.81 1.59
C GLY A 22 -5.95 4.31 1.29
N ARG A 23 -6.33 3.94 0.07
CA ARG A 23 -6.39 2.53 -0.35
C ARG A 23 -5.00 1.89 -0.37
N GLN A 24 -3.97 2.59 -0.83
CA GLN A 24 -2.60 2.09 -0.83
C GLN A 24 -2.01 2.05 0.58
N LEU A 25 -2.39 2.97 1.47
CA LEU A 25 -2.03 2.93 2.87
C LEU A 25 -2.57 1.66 3.56
N ILE A 26 -3.87 1.36 3.37
CA ILE A 26 -4.49 0.15 3.91
C ILE A 26 -3.77 -1.10 3.40
N LYS A 27 -3.43 -1.15 2.10
CA LYS A 27 -2.66 -2.27 1.54
C LYS A 27 -1.27 -2.39 2.15
N THR A 28 -0.56 -1.27 2.31
CA THR A 28 0.77 -1.24 2.92
C THR A 28 0.72 -1.79 4.35
N LEU A 29 -0.27 -1.36 5.14
CA LEU A 29 -0.51 -1.87 6.49
C LEU A 29 -0.84 -3.37 6.48
N THR A 30 -1.70 -3.81 5.57
CA THR A 30 -2.07 -5.22 5.43
C THR A 30 -0.85 -6.09 5.14
N ILE A 31 0.02 -5.65 4.21
CA ILE A 31 1.27 -6.35 3.86
C ILE A 31 2.20 -6.38 5.07
N ALA A 32 2.38 -5.26 5.77
CA ALA A 32 3.26 -5.18 6.94
C ALA A 32 2.81 -6.12 8.07
N ILE A 33 1.50 -6.18 8.35
CA ILE A 33 0.93 -7.09 9.35
C ILE A 33 1.11 -8.55 8.92
N ALA A 34 0.78 -8.89 7.67
CA ALA A 34 0.95 -10.25 7.14
C ALA A 34 2.42 -10.69 7.18
N LEU A 35 3.34 -9.79 6.86
CA LEU A 35 4.78 -10.03 6.94
C LEU A 35 5.22 -10.30 8.38
N ALA A 36 4.79 -9.48 9.33
CA ALA A 36 5.14 -9.65 10.74
C ALA A 36 4.67 -11.01 11.28
N ILE A 37 3.43 -11.41 10.97
CA ILE A 37 2.88 -12.73 11.35
C ILE A 37 3.69 -13.85 10.70
N THR A 38 4.00 -13.74 9.40
CA THR A 38 4.72 -14.79 8.67
C THR A 38 6.15 -14.93 9.17
N MET A 39 6.85 -13.82 9.44
CA MET A 39 8.19 -13.84 10.04
C MET A 39 8.18 -14.43 11.44
N PHE A 40 7.18 -14.06 12.26
CA PHE A 40 6.99 -14.62 13.60
C PHE A 40 6.82 -16.14 13.56
N ILE A 41 6.10 -16.67 12.57
CA ILE A 41 5.95 -18.12 12.39
C ILE A 41 7.24 -18.74 11.84
N ALA A 42 7.83 -18.14 10.79
CA ALA A 42 8.99 -18.69 10.08
C ALA A 42 10.22 -18.88 10.98
N GLN A 43 10.43 -18.01 11.98
CA GLN A 43 11.58 -18.08 12.89
C GLN A 43 11.65 -19.39 13.67
N PHE A 44 10.51 -20.07 13.87
CA PHE A 44 10.47 -21.37 14.54
C PHE A 44 10.89 -22.54 13.64
N PHE A 45 10.91 -22.35 12.31
CA PHE A 45 11.25 -23.40 11.35
C PHE A 45 12.67 -23.29 10.84
N ASN A 46 13.08 -22.09 10.37
CA ASN A 46 14.40 -21.90 9.75
C ASN A 46 14.77 -20.40 9.68
N GLY A 47 15.91 -20.02 10.26
CA GLY A 47 16.37 -18.62 10.26
C GLY A 47 16.65 -18.04 8.86
N VAL A 48 17.15 -18.85 7.92
CA VAL A 48 17.38 -18.43 6.52
C VAL A 48 16.07 -18.15 5.81
N LEU A 49 15.05 -19.00 6.02
CA LEU A 49 13.72 -18.80 5.47
C LEU A 49 13.09 -17.50 6.01
N THR A 50 13.23 -17.24 7.30
CA THR A 50 12.76 -15.99 7.93
C THR A 50 13.42 -14.75 7.33
N LEU A 51 14.73 -14.80 7.09
CA LEU A 51 15.46 -13.70 6.46
C LEU A 51 15.00 -13.45 5.02
N LEU A 52 14.80 -14.51 4.23
CA LEU A 52 14.28 -14.40 2.86
C LEU A 52 12.87 -13.81 2.81
N ILE A 53 11.97 -14.31 3.66
CA ILE A 53 10.61 -13.78 3.78
C ILE A 53 10.64 -12.32 4.22
N GLY A 54 11.46 -11.99 5.22
CA GLY A 54 11.65 -10.63 5.71
C GLY A 54 12.12 -9.68 4.60
N PHE A 55 13.10 -10.11 3.80
CA PHE A 55 13.63 -9.32 2.70
C PHE A 55 12.60 -9.07 1.60
N ILE A 56 11.90 -10.12 1.14
CA ILE A 56 10.85 -10.00 0.11
C ILE A 56 9.72 -9.10 0.61
N GLY A 57 9.26 -9.35 1.84
CA GLY A 57 8.21 -8.55 2.45
C GLY A 57 8.61 -7.09 2.62
N PHE A 58 9.85 -6.82 3.03
CA PHE A 58 10.37 -5.46 3.16
C PHE A 58 10.35 -4.72 1.82
N ILE A 59 10.78 -5.36 0.73
CA ILE A 59 10.71 -4.77 -0.61
C ILE A 59 9.24 -4.48 -1.01
N LEU A 60 8.32 -5.40 -0.72
CA LEU A 60 6.89 -5.20 -1.01
C LEU A 60 6.29 -4.03 -0.23
N VAL A 61 6.63 -3.91 1.07
CA VAL A 61 6.20 -2.78 1.91
C VAL A 61 6.79 -1.48 1.38
N LEU A 62 8.08 -1.45 1.03
CA LEU A 62 8.73 -0.27 0.44
C LEU A 62 8.05 0.15 -0.85
N ALA A 63 7.86 -0.77 -1.80
CA ALA A 63 7.23 -0.46 -3.07
C ALA A 63 5.82 0.13 -2.86
N THR A 64 4.99 -0.54 -2.05
CA THR A 64 3.61 -0.09 -1.78
C THR A 64 3.60 1.24 -1.01
N GLY A 65 4.54 1.42 -0.08
CA GLY A 65 4.74 2.66 0.66
C GLY A 65 5.12 3.82 -0.26
N THR A 66 6.05 3.62 -1.19
CA THR A 66 6.43 4.64 -2.19
C THR A 66 5.25 5.03 -3.07
N TYR A 67 4.45 4.07 -3.53
CA TYR A 67 3.21 4.38 -4.27
C TYR A 67 2.22 5.19 -3.42
N THR A 68 2.05 4.83 -2.14
CA THR A 68 1.20 5.56 -1.18
C THR A 68 1.66 7.01 -1.05
N VAL A 69 2.95 7.25 -0.83
CA VAL A 69 3.54 8.59 -0.73
C VAL A 69 3.34 9.35 -2.04
N GLY A 70 3.51 8.72 -3.20
CA GLY A 70 3.27 9.35 -4.50
C GLY A 70 1.85 9.89 -4.66
N HIS A 71 0.84 9.12 -4.21
CA HIS A 71 -0.55 9.58 -4.20
C HIS A 71 -0.78 10.73 -3.21
N PHE A 72 -0.17 10.69 -2.02
CA PHE A 72 -0.25 11.81 -1.07
C PHE A 72 0.39 13.09 -1.61
N VAL A 73 1.56 13.00 -2.24
CA VAL A 73 2.21 14.17 -2.86
C VAL A 73 1.31 14.75 -3.95
N ARG A 74 0.78 13.91 -4.85
CA ARG A 74 -0.15 14.36 -5.89
C ARG A 74 -1.42 14.97 -5.30
N TYR A 75 -1.96 14.39 -4.23
CA TYR A 75 -3.09 14.96 -3.50
C TYR A 75 -2.81 16.40 -3.06
N PHE A 76 -1.68 16.66 -2.40
CA PHE A 76 -1.33 18.02 -1.96
C PHE A 76 -1.11 18.98 -3.14
N VAL A 77 -0.50 18.50 -4.22
CA VAL A 77 -0.32 19.27 -5.45
C VAL A 77 -1.67 19.67 -6.06
N TYR A 78 -2.60 18.74 -6.26
CA TYR A 78 -3.91 19.07 -6.82
C TYR A 78 -4.76 19.92 -5.88
N ARG A 79 -4.70 19.65 -4.58
CA ARG A 79 -5.37 20.46 -3.55
C ARG A 79 -4.88 21.92 -3.59
N SER A 80 -3.58 22.15 -3.76
CA SER A 80 -3.02 23.51 -3.89
C SER A 80 -3.44 24.23 -5.18
N ARG A 81 -3.85 23.47 -6.20
CA ARG A 81 -4.33 23.98 -7.49
C ARG A 81 -5.86 24.11 -7.56
N HIS A 82 -6.57 23.80 -6.47
CA HIS A 82 -8.04 23.69 -6.45
C HIS A 82 -8.59 22.74 -7.53
N GLN A 83 -7.83 21.69 -7.85
CA GLN A 83 -8.15 20.62 -8.81
C GLN A 83 -8.48 19.31 -8.12
#